data_AF-A0A7L4WF68-F1
#
_entry.id   AF-A0A7L4WF68-F1
#
_cell.length_a   1.000
_cell.length_b   1.000
_cell.length_c   1.000
_cell.angle_alpha   90.00
_cell.angle_beta   90.00
_cell.angle_gamma   90.00
#
_symmetry.space_group_name_H-M   'P 1'
#
loop_
_entity.id
_entity.type
_entity.pdbx_description
1 polymer ?
#
loop_
_entity_poly.entity_id
_entity_poly.type
_entity_poly.pdbx_seq_one_letter_code
_entity_poly.pdbx_strand_id
1 'polypeptide(L)'
;MARKKVITKDILLDYGLQYLKEYGFDSFTARDIAQKFGISTQPIYSEYLNMNEYRSEVLKHTFYYMFDIKLSETYASDPLISYPIAFVRFSEDNPNLYHALFVKGFAYKKVMYDYSLAQYKKLVASVTKYHHLTETQIKNLHLRI
;
A
#
# COMPACT_ATOMS: atom_id res chain seq x y z
N MET A 1 -37.71 -9.95 -3.31
CA MET A 1 -36.95 -8.68 -3.35
C MET A 1 -35.47 -9.00 -3.56
N ALA A 2 -34.84 -8.46 -4.60
CA ALA A 2 -33.41 -8.63 -4.81
C ALA A 2 -32.65 -7.90 -3.68
N ARG A 3 -31.85 -8.64 -2.92
CA ARG A 3 -31.02 -8.08 -1.85
C ARG A 3 -30.11 -7.02 -2.47
N LYS A 4 -30.29 -5.75 -2.10
CA LYS A 4 -29.40 -4.65 -2.54
C LYS A 4 -27.98 -5.08 -2.17
N LYS A 5 -27.07 -5.20 -3.15
CA LYS A 5 -25.65 -5.45 -2.87
C LYS A 5 -25.17 -4.27 -2.02
N VAL A 6 -24.91 -4.52 -0.74
CA VAL A 6 -24.35 -3.52 0.17
C VAL A 6 -22.87 -3.43 -0.18
N ILE A 7 -22.49 -2.35 -0.86
CA ILE A 7 -21.09 -2.02 -1.07
C ILE A 7 -20.58 -1.47 0.27
N THR A 8 -19.71 -2.22 0.93
CA THR A 8 -19.15 -1.85 2.23
C THR A 8 -17.89 -1.01 2.05
N LYS A 9 -17.45 -0.37 3.15
CA LYS A 9 -16.17 0.34 3.21
C LYS A 9 -14.99 -0.53 2.76
N ASP A 10 -14.91 -1.78 3.21
CA ASP A 10 -13.82 -2.70 2.83
C ASP A 10 -13.82 -3.02 1.32
N ILE A 11 -15.01 -3.23 0.74
CA ILE A 11 -15.14 -3.47 -0.72
C ILE A 11 -14.66 -2.23 -1.50
N LEU A 12 -14.97 -1.02 -1.02
CA LEU A 12 -14.46 0.21 -1.64
C LEU A 12 -12.95 0.32 -1.51
N LEU A 13 -12.35 0.00 -0.36
CA LEU A 13 -10.90 -0.02 -0.21
C LEU A 13 -10.23 -0.98 -1.20
N ASP A 14 -10.81 -2.17 -1.38
CA ASP A 14 -10.33 -3.16 -2.35
C ASP A 14 -10.47 -2.67 -3.80
N TYR A 15 -11.58 -2.04 -4.15
CA TYR A 15 -11.76 -1.39 -5.44
C TYR A 15 -10.72 -0.28 -5.67
N GLY A 16 -10.46 0.54 -4.64
CA GLY A 16 -9.41 1.55 -4.69
C GLY A 16 -8.04 0.95 -4.96
N LEU A 17 -7.65 -0.09 -4.21
CA LEU A 17 -6.36 -0.78 -4.41
C LEU A 17 -6.26 -1.42 -5.80
N GLN A 18 -7.31 -2.12 -6.26
CA GLN A 18 -7.36 -2.72 -7.59
C GLN A 18 -7.23 -1.66 -8.69
N TYR A 19 -7.92 -0.53 -8.54
CA TYR A 19 -7.80 0.61 -9.45
C TYR A 19 -6.35 1.11 -9.52
N LEU A 20 -5.69 1.29 -8.38
CA LEU A 20 -4.30 1.76 -8.34
C LEU A 20 -3.32 0.77 -8.97
N LYS A 21 -3.54 -0.54 -8.75
CA LYS A 21 -2.74 -1.59 -9.37
C LYS A 21 -2.83 -1.58 -10.88
N GLU A 22 -3.98 -1.21 -11.45
CA GLU A 22 -4.16 -1.24 -12.90
C GLU A 22 -3.91 0.11 -13.58
N TYR A 23 -4.30 1.22 -12.96
CA TYR A 23 -4.33 2.54 -13.60
C TYR A 23 -3.45 3.60 -12.92
N GLY A 24 -2.92 3.33 -11.72
CA GLY A 24 -2.23 4.34 -10.92
C GLY A 24 -3.15 5.48 -10.44
N PHE A 25 -2.56 6.63 -10.08
CA PHE A 25 -3.29 7.74 -9.45
C PHE A 25 -3.81 8.82 -10.41
N ASP A 26 -3.40 8.82 -11.68
CA ASP A 26 -3.66 9.94 -12.60
C ASP A 26 -5.15 10.26 -12.78
N SER A 27 -6.01 9.24 -12.66
CA SER A 27 -7.48 9.32 -12.78
C SER A 27 -8.20 8.75 -11.55
N PHE A 28 -7.63 8.87 -10.35
CA PHE A 28 -8.28 8.36 -9.13
C PHE A 28 -9.45 9.26 -8.69
N THR A 29 -10.60 9.13 -9.37
CA THR A 29 -11.84 9.88 -9.12
C THR A 29 -13.00 8.95 -8.78
N ALA A 30 -14.04 9.47 -8.10
CA ALA A 30 -15.23 8.69 -7.80
C ALA A 30 -15.88 8.14 -9.07
N ARG A 31 -15.94 8.94 -10.14
CA ARG A 31 -16.56 8.57 -11.42
C ARG A 31 -15.80 7.44 -12.10
N ASP A 32 -14.48 7.54 -12.17
CA ASP A 32 -13.65 6.53 -12.83
C ASP A 32 -13.73 5.20 -12.08
N ILE A 33 -13.62 5.23 -10.75
CA ILE A 33 -13.76 4.03 -9.90
C ILE A 33 -15.16 3.43 -10.08
N ALA A 34 -16.20 4.25 -9.99
CA ALA A 34 -17.58 3.80 -10.16
C ALA A 34 -17.81 3.11 -11.51
N GLN A 35 -17.31 3.72 -12.59
CA GLN A 35 -17.39 3.17 -13.93
C GLN A 35 -16.65 1.83 -14.05
N LYS A 36 -15.43 1.72 -13.50
CA LYS A 36 -14.61 0.51 -13.59
C LYS A 36 -15.22 -0.68 -12.84
N PHE A 37 -15.85 -0.44 -11.69
CA PHE A 37 -16.43 -1.49 -10.86
C PHE A 37 -17.95 -1.66 -11.03
N GLY A 38 -18.55 -0.96 -12.01
CA GLY A 38 -19.98 -1.08 -12.32
C GLY A 38 -20.90 -0.65 -11.17
N ILE A 39 -20.48 0.34 -10.37
CA ILE A 39 -21.28 0.94 -9.30
C ILE A 39 -21.62 2.40 -9.65
N SER A 40 -22.57 3.02 -8.95
CA SER A 40 -22.72 4.48 -9.00
C SER A 40 -21.65 5.14 -8.12
N THR A 41 -21.51 6.46 -8.17
CA THR A 41 -20.61 7.19 -7.24
C THR A 41 -21.16 7.24 -5.81
N GLN A 42 -22.45 6.96 -5.62
CA GLN A 42 -23.14 7.10 -4.33
C GLN A 42 -22.53 6.25 -3.20
N PRO A 43 -22.16 4.96 -3.40
CA PRO A 43 -21.51 4.17 -2.35
C PRO A 43 -20.21 4.78 -1.83
N ILE A 44 -19.44 5.45 -2.68
CA ILE A 44 -18.21 6.13 -2.24
C ILE A 44 -18.56 7.28 -1.30
N TYR A 45 -19.52 8.12 -1.70
CA TYR A 45 -19.93 9.28 -0.90
C TYR A 45 -20.81 8.93 0.31
N SER A 46 -21.34 7.70 0.41
CA SER A 46 -22.02 7.26 1.63
C SER A 46 -21.05 6.81 2.72
N GLU A 47 -19.88 6.30 2.34
CA GLU A 47 -18.86 5.80 3.28
C GLU A 47 -17.76 6.83 3.57
N TYR A 48 -17.57 7.82 2.69
CA TYR A 48 -16.52 8.82 2.82
C TYR A 48 -17.08 10.23 2.55
N LEU A 49 -16.66 11.20 3.35
CA LEU A 49 -17.04 12.61 3.26
C LEU A 49 -16.69 13.20 1.87
N ASN A 50 -15.53 12.81 1.32
CA ASN A 50 -15.06 13.27 0.02
C ASN A 50 -13.95 12.36 -0.53
N MET A 51 -13.52 12.65 -1.76
CA MET A 51 -12.46 11.89 -2.44
C MET A 51 -11.09 12.00 -1.77
N ASN A 52 -10.81 13.03 -0.99
CA ASN A 52 -9.53 13.12 -0.27
C ASN A 52 -9.49 12.14 0.90
N GLU A 53 -10.59 12.02 1.65
CA GLU A 53 -10.72 11.00 2.71
C GLU A 53 -10.61 9.60 2.12
N TYR A 54 -11.37 9.30 1.06
CA TYR A 54 -11.32 8.00 0.40
C TYR A 54 -9.91 7.68 -0.13
N ARG A 55 -9.25 8.64 -0.80
CA ARG A 55 -7.86 8.47 -1.29
C ARG A 55 -6.88 8.18 -0.13
N SER A 56 -7.02 8.88 0.99
CA SER A 56 -6.18 8.67 2.18
C SER A 56 -6.34 7.26 2.74
N GLU A 57 -7.58 6.79 2.86
CA GLU A 57 -7.87 5.45 3.37
C GLU A 57 -7.42 4.34 2.40
N VAL A 58 -7.58 4.55 1.09
CA VAL A 58 -7.05 3.64 0.06
C VAL A 58 -5.52 3.61 0.09
N LEU A 59 -4.85 4.73 0.32
CA LEU A 59 -3.40 4.77 0.50
C LEU A 59 -2.95 3.96 1.73
N LYS A 60 -3.65 4.08 2.86
CA LYS A 60 -3.37 3.26 4.05
C LYS A 60 -3.57 1.77 3.76
N HIS A 61 -4.67 1.40 3.09
CA HIS A 61 -4.94 0.02 2.67
C HIS A 61 -3.85 -0.51 1.73
N THR A 62 -3.38 0.35 0.82
CA THR A 62 -2.27 0.05 -0.10
C THR A 62 -0.96 -0.17 0.65
N PHE A 63 -0.66 0.63 1.67
CA PHE A 63 0.55 0.46 2.49
C PHE A 63 0.50 -0.84 3.28
N TYR A 64 -0.66 -1.20 3.84
CA TYR A 64 -0.85 -2.50 4.49
C TYR A 64 -0.63 -3.66 3.50
N TYR A 65 -1.27 -3.61 2.32
CA TYR A 65 -1.07 -4.61 1.26
C TYR A 65 0.41 -4.73 0.85
N MET A 66 1.11 -3.60 0.71
CA MET A 66 2.52 -3.60 0.34
C MET A 66 3.40 -4.11 1.48
N PHE A 67 3.49 -3.37 2.58
CA PHE A 67 4.52 -3.58 3.61
C PHE A 67 4.21 -4.77 4.54
N ASP A 68 2.94 -5.01 4.87
CA ASP A 68 2.56 -6.03 5.84
C ASP A 68 2.20 -7.37 5.18
N ILE A 69 1.74 -7.35 3.93
CA ILE A 69 1.42 -8.57 3.17
C ILE A 69 2.53 -8.91 2.17
N LYS A 70 2.78 -8.07 1.15
CA LYS A 70 3.68 -8.45 0.06
C LYS A 70 5.16 -8.47 0.49
N LEU A 71 5.60 -7.54 1.31
CA LEU A 71 7.00 -7.47 1.76
C LEU A 71 7.30 -8.37 2.97
N SER A 72 6.28 -9.02 3.55
CA SER A 72 6.47 -10.06 4.57
C SER A 72 6.61 -11.46 3.95
N GLU A 73 6.39 -11.60 2.64
CA GLU A 73 6.66 -12.83 1.91
C GLU A 73 8.14 -13.24 2.04
N THR A 74 8.36 -14.54 2.27
CA THR A 74 9.69 -15.08 2.56
C THR A 74 10.33 -15.70 1.31
N TYR A 75 11.48 -15.16 0.91
CA TYR A 75 12.28 -15.59 -0.24
C TYR A 75 13.70 -16.03 0.17
N ALA A 76 14.09 -15.77 1.41
CA ALA A 76 15.37 -16.19 1.98
C ALA A 76 15.20 -16.49 3.47
N SER A 77 16.09 -17.30 4.04
CA SER A 77 16.08 -17.63 5.48
C SER A 77 16.33 -16.42 6.36
N ASP A 78 17.12 -15.45 5.87
CA ASP A 78 17.38 -14.20 6.56
C ASP A 78 16.32 -13.15 6.16
N PRO A 79 15.47 -12.69 7.09
CA PRO A 79 14.40 -11.75 6.76
C PRO A 79 14.91 -10.41 6.20
N LEU A 80 16.12 -9.96 6.58
CA LEU A 80 16.70 -8.75 6.00
C LEU A 80 17.20 -8.94 4.56
N ILE A 81 17.50 -10.17 4.15
CA ILE A 81 17.78 -10.52 2.75
C ILE A 81 16.47 -10.74 2.00
N SER A 82 15.46 -11.34 2.64
CA SER A 82 14.16 -11.59 2.04
C SER A 82 13.41 -10.31 1.68
N TYR A 83 13.48 -9.29 2.53
CA TYR A 83 12.76 -8.03 2.37
C TYR A 83 13.05 -7.29 1.04
N PRO A 84 14.31 -7.03 0.64
CA PRO A 84 14.58 -6.41 -0.66
C PRO A 84 14.20 -7.30 -1.84
N ILE A 85 14.25 -8.63 -1.71
CA ILE A 85 13.76 -9.54 -2.77
C ILE A 85 12.24 -9.40 -2.92
N ALA A 86 11.50 -9.41 -1.81
CA ALA A 86 10.06 -9.20 -1.81
C ALA A 86 9.68 -7.82 -2.39
N PHE A 87 10.47 -6.78 -2.12
CA PHE A 87 10.29 -5.46 -2.72
C PHE A 87 10.44 -5.48 -4.25
N VAL A 88 11.47 -6.15 -4.77
CA VAL A 88 11.65 -6.33 -6.22
C VAL A 88 10.48 -7.10 -6.82
N ARG A 89 10.07 -8.23 -6.23
CA ARG A 89 8.91 -9.01 -6.69
C ARG A 89 7.62 -8.20 -6.69
N PHE A 90 7.38 -7.42 -5.63
CA PHE A 90 6.25 -6.49 -5.59
C PHE A 90 6.27 -5.50 -6.76
N SER A 91 7.44 -4.94 -7.10
CA SER A 91 7.58 -3.99 -8.20
C SER A 91 7.35 -4.63 -9.58
N GLU A 92 7.78 -5.89 -9.76
CA GLU A 92 7.54 -6.68 -10.98
C GLU A 92 6.06 -7.03 -11.13
N ASP A 93 5.42 -7.47 -10.04
CA ASP A 93 4.02 -7.88 -10.01
C ASP A 93 3.03 -6.69 -10.12
N ASN A 94 3.46 -5.49 -9.72
CA ASN A 94 2.59 -4.31 -9.61
C ASN A 94 3.25 -3.05 -10.22
N PRO A 95 3.64 -3.05 -11.50
CA PRO A 95 4.45 -1.98 -12.11
C PRO A 95 3.76 -0.60 -12.07
N ASN A 96 2.45 -0.55 -12.33
CA ASN A 96 1.68 0.71 -12.30
C ASN A 96 1.57 1.25 -10.87
N LEU A 97 1.36 0.37 -9.89
CA LEU A 97 1.33 0.75 -8.48
C LEU A 97 2.70 1.26 -8.02
N TYR A 98 3.77 0.54 -8.37
CA TYR A 98 5.14 0.96 -8.08
C TYR A 98 5.45 2.34 -8.66
N HIS A 99 5.14 2.54 -9.95
CA HIS A 99 5.33 3.82 -10.61
C HIS A 99 4.53 4.94 -9.95
N ALA A 100 3.27 4.67 -9.59
CA ALA A 100 2.40 5.63 -8.92
C ALA A 100 2.93 6.03 -7.52
N LEU A 101 3.40 5.05 -6.75
CA LEU A 101 3.89 5.24 -5.38
C LEU A 101 5.26 5.91 -5.33
N PHE A 102 6.23 5.42 -6.10
CA PHE A 102 7.65 5.75 -5.95
C PHE A 102 8.18 6.72 -7.00
N VAL A 103 7.66 6.69 -8.23
CA VAL A 103 8.17 7.53 -9.34
C VAL A 103 7.41 8.84 -9.42
N LYS A 104 6.08 8.77 -9.44
CA LYS A 104 5.22 9.97 -9.44
C LYS A 104 5.09 10.62 -8.06
N GLY A 105 5.43 9.89 -6.99
CA GLY A 105 5.45 10.40 -5.62
C GLY A 105 4.05 10.72 -5.08
N PHE A 106 3.02 10.00 -5.53
CA PHE A 106 1.64 10.22 -5.06
C PHE A 106 1.42 9.76 -3.62
N ALA A 107 2.22 8.80 -3.15
CA ALA A 107 2.28 8.54 -1.73
C ALA A 107 2.89 9.75 -1.04
N TYR A 108 2.26 10.21 0.04
CA TYR A 108 2.84 11.22 0.91
C TYR A 108 4.21 10.72 1.37
N LYS A 109 5.30 11.20 0.75
CA LYS A 109 6.66 10.63 0.90
C LYS A 109 7.02 10.39 2.36
N LYS A 110 6.70 11.37 3.22
CA LYS A 110 6.90 11.25 4.67
C LYS A 110 6.06 10.14 5.32
N VAL A 111 4.77 10.03 4.99
CA VAL A 111 3.88 9.00 5.58
C VAL A 111 4.31 7.61 5.14
N MET A 112 4.64 7.43 3.85
CA MET A 112 5.17 6.16 3.35
C MET A 112 6.51 5.81 4.00
N TYR A 113 7.43 6.77 4.09
CA TYR A 113 8.71 6.58 4.76
C TYR A 113 8.54 6.19 6.22
N ASP A 114 7.73 6.94 6.98
CA ASP A 114 7.48 6.69 8.40
C ASP A 114 6.86 5.30 8.62
N TYR A 115 5.87 4.93 7.80
CA TYR A 115 5.25 3.60 7.84
C TYR A 115 6.25 2.49 7.51
N SER A 116 6.99 2.64 6.41
CA SER A 116 7.98 1.65 5.97
C SER A 116 9.10 1.47 6.99
N LEU A 117 9.62 2.55 7.54
CA LEU A 117 10.68 2.52 8.55
C LEU A 117 10.18 1.85 9.84
N ALA A 118 8.93 2.11 10.24
CA ALA A 118 8.34 1.45 11.40
C ALA A 118 8.26 -0.07 11.21
N GLN A 119 7.82 -0.54 10.03
CA GLN A 119 7.78 -1.98 9.73
C GLN A 119 9.19 -2.59 9.64
N TYR A 120 10.13 -1.89 9.00
CA TYR A 120 11.51 -2.34 8.90
C TYR A 120 12.19 -2.48 10.27
N LYS A 121 11.95 -1.52 11.19
CA LYS A 121 12.44 -1.62 12.57
C LYS A 121 11.91 -2.85 13.31
N LYS A 122 10.63 -3.19 13.12
CA LYS A 122 10.05 -4.42 13.70
C LYS A 122 10.71 -5.67 13.14
N LEU A 123 10.98 -5.70 11.83
CA LEU A 123 11.67 -6.80 11.17
C LEU A 123 13.11 -6.99 11.69
N VAL A 124 13.86 -5.90 11.85
CA VAL A 124 15.21 -5.97 12.44
C VAL A 124 15.14 -6.48 13.88
N ALA A 125 14.19 -5.99 14.68
CA ALA A 125 14.05 -6.36 16.07
C ALA A 125 13.62 -7.84 16.27
N SER A 126 12.96 -8.47 15.28
CA SER A 126 12.55 -9.86 15.37
C SER A 126 13.69 -10.86 15.17
N VAL A 127 14.87 -10.41 14.73
CA VAL A 127 16.01 -11.26 14.40
C VAL A 127 17.18 -10.94 15.32
N THR A 128 17.49 -11.86 16.25
CA THR A 128 18.55 -11.69 17.26
C THR A 128 19.92 -11.35 16.67
N LYS A 129 20.23 -11.87 15.48
CA LYS A 129 21.46 -11.55 14.72
C LYS A 129 21.69 -10.05 14.58
N TYR A 130 20.63 -9.23 14.53
CA TYR A 130 20.70 -7.80 14.25
C TYR A 130 20.49 -6.89 15.46
N HIS A 131 20.36 -7.43 16.68
CA HIS A 131 20.14 -6.64 17.90
C HIS A 131 21.31 -5.72 18.27
N HIS A 132 22.50 -5.99 17.71
CA HIS A 132 23.68 -5.14 17.88
C HIS A 132 23.65 -3.85 17.04
N LEU A 133 22.71 -3.71 16.10
CA LEU A 133 22.63 -2.54 15.24
C LEU A 133 22.05 -1.34 16.00
N THR A 134 22.72 -0.20 15.88
CA THR A 134 22.21 1.09 16.36
C THR A 134 21.03 1.58 15.52
N GLU A 135 20.23 2.49 16.05
CA GLU A 135 19.11 3.07 15.29
C GLU A 135 19.59 3.76 13.99
N THR A 136 20.74 4.42 14.02
CA THR A 136 21.35 5.05 12.84
C THR A 136 21.73 4.01 11.78
N GLN A 137 22.29 2.87 12.18
CA GLN A 137 22.60 1.77 11.25
C GLN A 137 21.32 1.19 10.64
N ILE A 138 20.27 0.97 11.45
CA ILE A 138 18.97 0.48 10.97
C ILE A 138 18.38 1.45 9.93
N LYS A 139 18.40 2.76 10.22
CA LYS A 139 17.94 3.79 9.29
C LYS A 139 18.75 3.81 7.98
N ASN A 140 20.05 3.52 8.04
CA ASN A 140 20.91 3.48 6.86
C ASN A 140 20.70 2.23 5.99
N LEU A 141 20.21 1.13 6.58
CA LEU A 141 19.87 -0.10 5.85
C LEU A 141 18.45 -0.08 5.26
N HIS A 142 17.62 0.88 5.67
CA HIS A 142 16.27 1.07 5.16
C HIS A 142 16.26 1.83 3.81
N LEU A 143 15.22 1.59 3.00
CA LEU A 143 15.03 2.30 1.74
C LEU A 143 14.81 3.79 2.00
N ARG A 144 15.63 4.65 1.38
CA ARG A 144 15.40 6.11 1.37
C ARG A 144 14.41 6.42 0.25
N ILE A 145 13.13 6.50 0.62
CA ILE A 145 11.98 6.73 -0.26
C ILE A 145 11.66 8.23 -0.36
#